data_AF-A0A914TDZ9-F1
#
_entry.id   AF-A0A914TDZ9-F1
#
_cell.length_a   1.000
_cell.length_b   1.000
_cell.length_c   1.000
_cell.angle_alpha   90.00
_cell.angle_beta   90.00
_cell.angle_gamma   90.00
#
_symmetry.space_group_name_H-M   'P 1'
#
loop_
_entity.id
_entity.type
_entity.pdbx_description
1 polymer ?
#
loop_
_entity_poly.entity_id
_entity_poly.type
_entity_poly.pdbx_seq_one_letter_code
_entity_poly.pdbx_strand_id
1 'polypeptide(L)'
;MAEEQIPKQDESARNIELCFLLDVTGSMQPHIDECRDSIKQIVEILKPTKTKYAGIAKLLCLSLIGYRDHCDEKQFEILNFTESPEEFREFVSAVPADGGGDQPEDVFGGIEKALELPWSSQCGTKVIFHIADAPCHGKKYHNIGHDQYPNGDPKERTETNLFQKIKEKDIDYHFGRINNTTDKMIQVFTEAYGKEIKQYDIKKITMAESVISAVCHSVTVRR
;
A
#
# COMPACT_ATOMS: atom_id res chain seq x y z
N MET A 1 -41.91 -17.52 -7.92
CA MET A 1 -41.25 -16.69 -6.90
C MET A 1 -39.93 -16.26 -7.51
N ALA A 2 -39.75 -14.97 -7.77
CA ALA A 2 -38.48 -14.46 -8.27
C ALA A 2 -37.51 -14.47 -7.10
N GLU A 3 -36.42 -15.24 -7.21
CA GLU A 3 -35.27 -15.05 -6.34
C GLU A 3 -34.77 -13.62 -6.56
N GLU A 4 -34.87 -12.81 -5.52
CA GLU A 4 -34.30 -11.49 -5.47
C GLU A 4 -32.78 -11.67 -5.60
N GLN A 5 -32.25 -11.45 -6.81
CA GLN A 5 -30.82 -11.52 -7.05
C GLN A 5 -30.14 -10.44 -6.21
N ILE A 6 -29.46 -10.86 -5.14
CA ILE A 6 -28.53 -10.03 -4.38
C ILE A 6 -27.61 -9.32 -5.39
N PRO A 7 -27.46 -7.99 -5.35
CA PRO A 7 -26.70 -7.27 -6.35
C PRO A 7 -25.27 -7.82 -6.45
N LYS A 8 -24.83 -8.21 -7.66
CA LYS A 8 -23.49 -8.77 -7.94
C LYS A 8 -22.33 -7.91 -7.40
N GLN A 9 -22.59 -6.61 -7.18
CA GLN A 9 -21.64 -5.63 -6.64
C GLN A 9 -21.17 -5.99 -5.21
N ASP A 10 -22.07 -6.44 -4.33
CA ASP A 10 -21.77 -6.79 -2.93
C ASP A 10 -20.83 -8.01 -2.82
N GLU A 11 -21.03 -9.01 -3.69
CA GLU A 11 -20.15 -10.18 -3.76
C GLU A 11 -18.78 -9.87 -4.36
N SER A 12 -18.71 -9.01 -5.39
CA SER A 12 -17.42 -8.62 -5.99
C SER A 12 -16.58 -7.75 -5.06
N ALA A 13 -17.19 -6.96 -4.17
CA ALA A 13 -16.48 -6.18 -3.16
C ALA A 13 -15.64 -7.07 -2.22
N ARG A 14 -15.95 -8.37 -2.15
CA ARG A 14 -15.23 -9.37 -1.37
C ARG A 14 -14.07 -10.01 -2.12
N ASN A 15 -13.90 -9.70 -3.41
CA ASN A 15 -12.69 -10.01 -4.15
C ASN A 15 -11.73 -8.83 -3.94
N ILE A 16 -10.59 -9.11 -3.33
CA ILE A 16 -9.68 -8.10 -2.81
C ILE A 16 -8.32 -8.27 -3.48
N GLU A 17 -7.83 -7.19 -4.07
CA GLU A 17 -6.44 -7.05 -4.50
C GLU A 17 -5.76 -6.09 -3.52
N LEU A 18 -4.76 -6.59 -2.79
CA LEU A 18 -4.00 -5.83 -1.80
C LEU A 18 -2.54 -5.71 -2.26
N CYS A 19 -2.12 -4.49 -2.55
CA CYS A 19 -0.74 -4.14 -2.83
C CYS A 19 -0.10 -3.53 -1.58
N PHE A 20 0.96 -4.15 -1.09
CA PHE A 20 1.87 -3.53 -0.13
C PHE A 20 2.84 -2.64 -0.91
N LEU A 21 2.71 -1.33 -0.72
CA LEU A 21 3.71 -0.38 -1.21
C LEU A 21 4.67 -0.12 -0.05
N LEU A 22 5.92 -0.54 -0.17
CA LEU A 22 6.85 -0.61 0.95
C LEU A 22 8.14 0.12 0.61
N ASP A 23 8.53 1.06 1.47
CA ASP A 23 9.91 1.53 1.53
C ASP A 23 10.80 0.36 1.97
N VAL A 24 11.81 0.03 1.16
CA VAL A 24 12.74 -1.09 1.42
C VAL A 24 14.18 -0.63 1.59
N THR A 25 14.37 0.63 1.97
CA THR A 25 15.69 1.18 2.30
C THR A 25 16.26 0.62 3.60
N GLY A 26 17.53 0.93 3.89
CA GLY A 26 18.27 0.32 5.01
C GLY A 26 17.62 0.46 6.39
N SER A 27 16.82 1.51 6.65
CA SER A 27 16.09 1.70 7.92
C SER A 27 14.89 0.76 8.07
N MET A 28 14.42 0.16 6.98
CA MET A 28 13.12 -0.52 6.91
C MET A 28 13.17 -2.02 7.23
N GLN A 29 14.34 -2.60 7.54
CA GLN A 29 14.46 -4.05 7.84
C GLN A 29 13.41 -4.56 8.85
N PRO A 30 13.16 -3.91 10.02
CA PRO A 30 12.15 -4.38 10.95
C PRO A 30 10.73 -4.40 10.37
N HIS A 31 10.42 -3.47 9.47
CA HIS A 31 9.11 -3.34 8.83
C HIS A 31 8.93 -4.32 7.66
N ILE A 32 10.00 -4.64 6.94
CA ILE A 32 10.01 -5.74 5.95
C ILE A 32 9.78 -7.07 6.65
N ASP A 33 10.46 -7.33 7.77
CA ASP A 33 10.27 -8.53 8.58
C ASP A 33 8.83 -8.64 9.12
N GLU A 34 8.28 -7.53 9.65
CA GLU A 34 6.89 -7.50 10.13
C GLU A 34 5.88 -7.72 8.99
N CYS A 35 6.12 -7.17 7.80
CA CYS A 35 5.29 -7.40 6.62
C CYS A 35 5.25 -8.88 6.23
N ARG A 36 6.43 -9.53 6.17
CA ARG A 36 6.58 -10.97 5.92
C ARG A 36 5.79 -11.79 6.94
N ASP A 37 5.92 -11.47 8.22
CA ASP A 37 5.39 -12.30 9.30
C ASP A 37 3.89 -12.08 9.54
N SER A 38 3.36 -10.89 9.17
CA SER A 38 1.94 -10.55 9.29
C SER A 38 1.04 -11.28 8.30
N ILE A 39 1.57 -11.80 7.18
CA ILE A 39 0.72 -12.24 6.07
C ILE A 39 -0.17 -13.43 6.41
N LYS A 40 0.33 -14.37 7.23
CA LYS A 40 -0.46 -15.53 7.68
C LYS A 40 -1.67 -15.07 8.48
N GLN A 41 -1.45 -14.15 9.43
CA GLN A 41 -2.52 -13.59 10.25
C GLN A 41 -3.55 -12.82 9.40
N ILE A 42 -3.11 -12.03 8.43
CA ILE A 42 -3.99 -11.28 7.52
C ILE A 42 -4.90 -12.24 6.75
N VAL A 43 -4.33 -13.29 6.16
CA VAL A 43 -5.07 -14.30 5.38
C VAL A 43 -6.04 -15.08 6.26
N GLU A 44 -5.59 -15.51 7.45
CA GLU A 44 -6.38 -16.24 8.45
C GLU A 44 -7.50 -15.41 9.08
N ILE A 45 -7.44 -14.08 9.04
CA ILE A 45 -8.50 -13.23 9.56
C ILE A 45 -9.49 -12.83 8.47
N LEU A 46 -9.02 -12.53 7.26
CA LEU A 46 -9.86 -12.02 6.18
C LEU A 46 -10.65 -13.11 5.43
N LYS A 47 -10.12 -14.34 5.31
CA LYS A 47 -10.78 -15.45 4.59
C LYS A 47 -11.76 -16.30 5.44
N PRO A 48 -11.42 -16.75 6.67
CA PRO A 48 -12.23 -17.75 7.39
C PRO A 48 -13.53 -17.22 7.99
N THR A 49 -14.49 -18.13 8.15
CA THR A 49 -15.90 -17.89 8.55
C THR A 49 -16.17 -17.89 10.05
N LYS A 50 -15.13 -17.85 10.92
CA LYS A 50 -15.28 -17.97 12.38
C LYS A 50 -14.85 -16.74 13.19
N THR A 51 -14.40 -15.67 12.54
CA THR A 51 -14.03 -14.41 13.20
C THR A 51 -15.14 -13.37 13.03
N LYS A 52 -15.05 -12.24 13.74
CA LYS A 52 -15.95 -11.08 13.50
C LYS A 52 -15.84 -10.50 12.08
N TYR A 53 -14.83 -10.90 11.33
CA TYR A 53 -14.56 -10.53 9.94
C TYR A 53 -14.96 -11.64 8.96
N ALA A 54 -15.78 -12.60 9.41
CA ALA A 54 -16.22 -13.74 8.61
C ALA A 54 -16.77 -13.30 7.26
N GLY A 55 -16.12 -13.77 6.19
CA GLY A 55 -16.53 -13.48 4.83
C GLY A 55 -16.26 -12.04 4.37
N ILE A 56 -15.31 -11.31 4.97
CA ILE A 56 -14.81 -10.06 4.37
C ILE A 56 -14.21 -10.36 3.00
N ALA A 57 -13.28 -11.31 2.91
CA ALA A 57 -12.66 -11.72 1.67
C ALA A 57 -13.20 -13.07 1.19
N LYS A 58 -13.66 -13.11 -0.05
CA LYS A 58 -13.94 -14.32 -0.84
C LYS A 58 -12.71 -14.75 -1.62
N LEU A 59 -12.04 -13.76 -2.23
CA LEU A 59 -10.74 -13.89 -2.88
C LEU A 59 -9.82 -12.82 -2.32
N LEU A 60 -8.55 -13.15 -2.11
CA LEU A 60 -7.52 -12.21 -1.66
C LEU A 60 -6.26 -12.50 -2.47
N CYS A 61 -5.90 -11.52 -3.30
CA CYS A 61 -4.67 -11.49 -4.09
C CYS A 61 -3.72 -10.47 -3.46
N LEU A 62 -2.46 -10.87 -3.29
CA LEU A 62 -1.43 -10.12 -2.61
C LEU A 62 -0.35 -9.71 -3.61
N SER A 63 0.15 -8.48 -3.51
CA SER A 63 1.26 -7.97 -4.31
C SER A 63 2.16 -7.10 -3.44
N LEU A 64 3.44 -7.01 -3.79
CA LEU A 64 4.39 -6.11 -3.15
C LEU A 64 5.11 -5.27 -4.20
N ILE A 65 5.17 -3.97 -3.93
CA ILE A 65 6.06 -3.02 -4.60
C ILE A 65 7.00 -2.48 -3.52
N GLY A 66 8.25 -2.93 -3.54
CA GLY A 66 9.34 -2.35 -2.78
C GLY A 66 9.94 -1.21 -3.59
N TYR A 67 10.20 -0.05 -2.96
CA TYR A 67 10.92 1.05 -3.60
C TYR A 67 12.03 1.60 -2.70
N ARG A 68 13.03 2.21 -3.33
CA ARG A 68 14.16 2.92 -2.70
C ARG A 68 14.32 4.31 -3.32
N ASP A 69 15.52 4.88 -3.29
CA ASP A 69 15.84 6.19 -3.87
C ASP A 69 16.14 6.09 -5.39
N HIS A 70 16.15 7.23 -6.07
CA HIS A 70 16.57 7.41 -7.45
C HIS A 70 18.03 7.03 -7.73
N CYS A 71 18.91 7.13 -6.74
CA CYS A 71 20.33 6.81 -6.91
C CYS A 71 20.65 5.32 -6.84
N ASP A 72 19.70 4.49 -6.41
CA ASP A 72 19.92 3.06 -6.19
C ASP A 72 19.95 2.26 -7.49
N GLU A 73 20.94 1.36 -7.62
CA GLU A 73 21.06 0.47 -8.78
C GLU A 73 19.82 -0.41 -8.96
N LYS A 74 19.27 -0.91 -7.84
CA LYS A 74 18.03 -1.69 -7.80
C LYS A 74 16.95 -0.89 -7.09
N GLN A 75 16.33 0.01 -7.84
CA GLN A 75 15.32 0.93 -7.32
C GLN A 75 14.02 0.25 -6.85
N PHE A 76 13.64 -0.89 -7.46
CA PHE A 76 12.34 -1.53 -7.21
C PHE A 76 12.42 -3.05 -7.01
N GLU A 77 11.52 -3.55 -6.16
CA GLU A 77 11.16 -4.97 -6.03
C GLU A 77 9.69 -5.14 -6.40
N ILE A 78 9.37 -6.07 -7.30
CA ILE A 78 8.00 -6.21 -7.82
C ILE A 78 7.56 -7.67 -7.73
N LEU A 79 6.55 -7.91 -6.92
CA LEU A 79 5.76 -9.14 -6.92
C LEU A 79 4.38 -8.82 -7.48
N ASN A 80 4.03 -9.41 -8.63
CA ASN A 80 2.67 -9.33 -9.18
C ASN A 80 1.66 -10.04 -8.27
N PHE A 81 0.37 -9.81 -8.51
CA PHE A 81 -0.69 -10.44 -7.72
C PHE A 81 -0.58 -11.96 -7.68
N THR A 82 -0.50 -12.51 -6.48
CA THR A 82 -0.56 -13.95 -6.18
C THR A 82 -1.63 -14.24 -5.14
N GLU A 83 -2.28 -15.40 -5.24
CA GLU A 83 -3.18 -15.91 -4.21
C GLU A 83 -2.46 -16.72 -3.13
N SER A 84 -1.16 -17.02 -3.32
CA SER A 84 -0.33 -17.79 -2.39
C SER A 84 0.32 -16.90 -1.34
N PRO A 85 -0.07 -17.03 -0.05
CA PRO A 85 0.61 -16.34 1.04
C PRO A 85 2.07 -16.79 1.19
N GLU A 86 2.38 -18.04 0.81
CA GLU A 86 3.73 -18.61 0.83
C GLU A 86 4.63 -17.95 -0.21
N GLU A 87 4.17 -17.81 -1.46
CA GLU A 87 4.92 -17.11 -2.51
C GLU A 87 5.18 -15.65 -2.11
N PHE A 88 4.16 -14.96 -1.60
CA PHE A 88 4.33 -13.60 -1.08
C PHE A 88 5.40 -13.56 0.02
N ARG A 89 5.30 -14.45 1.01
CA ARG A 89 6.23 -14.52 2.13
C ARG A 89 7.66 -14.81 1.67
N GLU A 90 7.84 -15.74 0.73
CA GLU A 90 9.15 -16.08 0.15
C GLU A 90 9.76 -14.90 -0.59
N PHE A 91 8.95 -14.18 -1.38
CA PHE A 91 9.38 -12.96 -2.05
C PHE A 91 9.85 -11.91 -1.05
N VAL A 92 9.03 -11.57 -0.04
CA VAL A 92 9.40 -10.56 0.98
C VAL A 92 10.65 -10.99 1.76
N SER A 93 10.83 -12.28 2.01
CA SER A 93 12.03 -12.81 2.70
C SER A 93 13.32 -12.60 1.90
N ALA A 94 13.22 -12.45 0.58
CA ALA A 94 14.34 -12.23 -0.31
C ALA A 94 14.61 -10.74 -0.60
N VAL A 95 13.76 -9.83 -0.12
CA VAL A 95 13.94 -8.38 -0.28
C VAL A 95 14.98 -7.87 0.71
N PRO A 96 16.13 -7.33 0.27
CA PRO A 96 17.10 -6.74 1.17
C PRO A 96 16.66 -5.34 1.62
N ALA A 97 16.87 -5.02 2.89
CA ALA A 97 16.82 -3.63 3.36
C ALA A 97 18.18 -2.97 3.08
N ASP A 98 18.28 -2.25 1.96
CA ASP A 98 19.53 -1.66 1.50
C ASP A 98 19.26 -0.43 0.61
N GLY A 99 20.33 0.23 0.19
CA GLY A 99 20.24 1.44 -0.60
C GLY A 99 19.73 2.62 0.23
N GLY A 100 19.06 3.53 -0.45
CA GLY A 100 18.78 4.87 0.02
C GLY A 100 19.91 5.83 -0.35
N GLY A 101 19.63 7.12 -0.24
CA GLY A 101 20.59 8.18 -0.53
C GLY A 101 20.60 9.19 0.59
N ASP A 102 19.84 10.25 0.41
CA ASP A 102 19.43 11.11 1.51
C ASP A 102 18.12 10.62 2.13
N GLN A 103 17.52 11.40 3.03
CA GLN A 103 16.40 10.91 3.83
C GLN A 103 15.09 10.73 3.04
N PRO A 104 14.67 11.62 2.11
CA PRO A 104 13.52 11.35 1.28
C PRO A 104 13.82 10.28 0.21
N GLU A 105 12.78 9.60 -0.28
CA GLU A 105 12.91 8.42 -1.17
C GLU A 105 12.03 8.57 -2.44
N ASP A 106 12.19 7.68 -3.44
CA ASP A 106 11.36 7.65 -4.67
C ASP A 106 9.97 7.01 -4.45
N VAL A 107 9.19 7.62 -3.55
CA VAL A 107 7.79 7.24 -3.28
C VAL A 107 6.93 7.31 -4.54
N PHE A 108 7.15 8.31 -5.41
CA PHE A 108 6.37 8.47 -6.63
C PHE A 108 6.62 7.34 -7.63
N GLY A 109 7.85 6.84 -7.71
CA GLY A 109 8.18 5.62 -8.44
C GLY A 109 7.52 4.39 -7.87
N GLY A 110 7.50 4.26 -6.55
CA GLY A 110 6.74 3.21 -5.89
C GLY A 110 5.25 3.24 -6.25
N ILE A 111 4.60 4.41 -6.16
CA ILE A 111 3.18 4.56 -6.51
C ILE A 111 2.93 4.29 -8.00
N GLU A 112 3.80 4.76 -8.89
CA GLU A 112 3.70 4.50 -10.32
C GLU A 112 3.79 3.00 -10.63
N LYS A 113 4.73 2.28 -10.01
CA LYS A 113 4.83 0.82 -10.14
C LYS A 113 3.63 0.08 -9.57
N ALA A 114 3.06 0.55 -8.47
CA ALA A 114 1.80 0.03 -7.97
C ALA A 114 0.64 0.23 -8.96
N LEU A 115 0.59 1.35 -9.69
CA LEU A 115 -0.44 1.62 -10.70
C LEU A 115 -0.28 0.77 -11.99
N GLU A 116 0.95 0.32 -12.28
CA GLU A 116 1.30 -0.57 -13.39
C GLU A 116 0.96 -2.04 -13.15
N LEU A 117 0.70 -2.44 -11.89
CA LEU A 117 0.27 -3.79 -11.56
C LEU A 117 -0.99 -4.20 -12.37
N PRO A 118 -1.17 -5.50 -12.65
CA PRO A 118 -2.29 -6.01 -13.44
C PRO A 118 -3.59 -6.08 -12.62
N TRP A 119 -4.04 -4.94 -12.07
CA TRP A 119 -5.30 -4.82 -11.32
C TRP A 119 -6.49 -5.31 -12.15
N SER A 120 -7.26 -6.26 -11.60
CA SER A 120 -8.40 -6.84 -12.28
C SER A 120 -9.58 -5.88 -12.32
N SER A 121 -10.19 -5.71 -13.50
CA SER A 121 -11.47 -4.99 -13.65
C SER A 121 -12.64 -5.73 -12.99
N GLN A 122 -12.47 -7.01 -12.65
CA GLN A 122 -13.46 -7.83 -11.95
C GLN A 122 -13.26 -7.85 -10.42
N CYS A 123 -12.18 -7.26 -9.93
CA CYS A 123 -11.92 -7.09 -8.51
C CYS A 123 -12.72 -5.89 -7.98
N GLY A 124 -13.58 -6.14 -6.98
CA GLY A 124 -14.44 -5.11 -6.41
C GLY A 124 -13.75 -4.26 -5.36
N THR A 125 -12.65 -4.72 -4.73
CA THR A 125 -11.91 -3.92 -3.75
C THR A 125 -10.41 -3.94 -4.07
N LYS A 126 -9.87 -2.77 -4.42
CA LYS A 126 -8.43 -2.58 -4.68
C LYS A 126 -7.83 -1.70 -3.60
N VAL A 127 -6.76 -2.16 -2.97
CA VAL A 127 -6.13 -1.48 -1.83
C VAL A 127 -4.63 -1.36 -2.07
N ILE A 128 -4.12 -0.13 -1.98
CA ILE A 128 -2.71 0.12 -1.70
C ILE A 128 -2.59 0.41 -0.21
N PHE A 129 -1.76 -0.37 0.48
CA PHE A 129 -1.35 -0.11 1.85
C PHE A 129 0.12 0.31 1.83
N HIS A 130 0.38 1.62 1.95
CA HIS A 130 1.71 2.21 1.85
C HIS A 130 2.38 2.33 3.22
N ILE A 131 3.60 1.81 3.36
CA ILE A 131 4.39 1.84 4.58
C ILE A 131 5.74 2.49 4.29
N ALA A 132 6.07 3.55 5.01
CA ALA A 132 7.32 4.29 4.86
C ALA A 132 7.71 5.04 6.13
N ASP A 133 9.01 5.13 6.42
CA ASP A 133 9.57 5.93 7.51
C ASP A 133 10.24 7.22 7.02
N ALA A 134 10.29 7.41 5.70
CA ALA A 134 10.76 8.59 4.97
C ALA A 134 9.68 9.18 4.04
N PRO A 135 9.67 10.52 3.85
CA PRO A 135 8.78 11.18 2.88
C PRO A 135 9.30 11.08 1.44
N CYS A 136 8.50 11.52 0.48
CA CYS A 136 8.93 11.67 -0.91
C CYS A 136 9.76 12.94 -1.13
N HIS A 137 10.61 12.95 -2.15
CA HIS A 137 11.39 14.15 -2.52
C HIS A 137 10.54 15.37 -2.85
N GLY A 138 11.08 16.54 -2.51
CA GLY A 138 10.51 17.85 -2.78
C GLY A 138 10.16 18.58 -1.48
N LYS A 139 10.63 19.83 -1.34
CA LYS A 139 10.38 20.70 -0.16
C LYS A 139 8.89 20.90 0.17
N LYS A 140 8.01 20.65 -0.81
CA LYS A 140 6.56 20.64 -0.63
C LYS A 140 6.11 19.56 0.38
N TYR A 141 6.79 18.42 0.45
CA TYR A 141 6.31 17.23 1.17
C TYR A 141 6.94 17.03 2.55
N HIS A 142 8.03 17.71 2.87
CA HIS A 142 8.70 17.58 4.17
C HIS A 142 9.39 18.87 4.62
N ASN A 143 9.98 18.83 5.81
CA ASN A 143 10.80 19.91 6.39
C ASN A 143 12.23 19.42 6.72
N ILE A 144 12.67 18.32 6.09
CA ILE A 144 14.03 17.78 6.22
C ILE A 144 15.06 18.79 5.68
N GLY A 145 16.22 18.88 6.33
CA GLY A 145 17.25 19.89 6.04
C GLY A 145 18.05 19.64 4.75
N HIS A 146 18.16 18.38 4.32
CA HIS A 146 18.83 17.99 3.08
C HIS A 146 17.89 17.14 2.24
N ASP A 147 17.75 17.53 0.97
CA ASP A 147 16.98 16.85 -0.07
C ASP A 147 17.79 16.92 -1.36
N GLN A 148 18.17 15.79 -1.95
CA GLN A 148 18.89 15.74 -3.23
C GLN A 148 18.03 16.23 -4.40
N TYR A 149 16.70 16.12 -4.28
CA TYR A 149 15.72 16.52 -5.29
C TYR A 149 14.71 17.53 -4.70
N PRO A 150 15.17 18.72 -4.24
CA PRO A 150 14.36 19.67 -3.48
C PRO A 150 13.21 20.29 -4.28
N ASN A 151 13.28 20.21 -5.61
CA ASN A 151 12.27 20.71 -6.54
C ASN A 151 11.21 19.65 -6.88
N GLY A 152 11.29 18.45 -6.29
CA GLY A 152 10.41 17.33 -6.55
C GLY A 152 11.05 16.27 -7.43
N ASP A 153 10.22 15.33 -7.87
CA ASP A 153 10.61 14.14 -8.61
C ASP A 153 11.35 14.46 -9.93
N PRO A 154 12.54 13.88 -10.16
CA PRO A 154 13.34 14.13 -11.36
C PRO A 154 12.71 13.60 -12.65
N LYS A 155 11.68 12.74 -12.56
CA LYS A 155 10.87 12.26 -13.70
C LYS A 155 9.58 13.08 -13.87
N GLU A 156 9.48 14.22 -13.18
CA GLU A 156 8.36 15.18 -13.24
C GLU A 156 6.99 14.58 -12.87
N ARG A 157 6.98 13.51 -12.07
CA ARG A 157 5.75 12.96 -11.51
C ARG A 157 5.22 13.88 -10.41
N THR A 158 3.90 13.95 -10.33
CA THR A 158 3.22 14.77 -9.32
C THR A 158 2.21 13.92 -8.57
N GLU A 159 2.00 14.26 -7.30
CA GLU A 159 0.93 13.72 -6.47
C GLU A 159 -0.43 13.91 -7.14
N THR A 160 -0.66 15.02 -7.84
CA THR A 160 -1.93 15.28 -8.53
C THR A 160 -2.17 14.24 -9.63
N ASN A 161 -1.18 13.98 -10.48
CA ASN A 161 -1.31 13.02 -11.58
C ASN A 161 -1.41 11.58 -11.06
N LEU A 162 -0.62 11.22 -10.04
CA LEU A 162 -0.62 9.87 -9.48
C LEU A 162 -1.91 9.56 -8.72
N PHE A 163 -2.39 10.47 -7.86
CA PHE A 163 -3.63 10.27 -7.13
C PHE A 163 -4.88 10.40 -8.02
N GLN A 164 -4.79 11.12 -9.15
CA GLN A 164 -5.81 11.02 -10.19
C GLN A 164 -5.90 9.61 -10.77
N LYS A 165 -4.77 8.98 -11.13
CA LYS A 165 -4.76 7.59 -11.63
C LYS A 165 -5.24 6.58 -10.58
N ILE A 166 -4.91 6.78 -9.30
CA ILE A 166 -5.44 5.97 -8.18
C ILE A 166 -6.98 6.04 -8.16
N LYS A 167 -7.56 7.24 -8.29
CA LYS A 167 -9.01 7.44 -8.37
C LYS A 167 -9.63 6.77 -9.58
N GLU A 168 -9.05 6.97 -10.77
CA GLU A 168 -9.56 6.40 -12.03
C GLU A 168 -9.57 4.87 -12.02
N LYS A 169 -8.64 4.23 -11.31
CA LYS A 169 -8.59 2.77 -11.12
C LYS A 169 -9.46 2.25 -9.97
N ASP A 170 -10.16 3.14 -9.25
CA ASP A 170 -10.90 2.85 -8.02
C ASP A 170 -10.05 2.09 -6.98
N ILE A 171 -8.85 2.62 -6.72
CA ILE A 171 -7.94 2.08 -5.69
C ILE A 171 -8.08 2.92 -4.43
N ASP A 172 -8.29 2.25 -3.29
CA ASP A 172 -8.17 2.88 -1.98
C ASP A 172 -6.73 2.94 -1.53
N TYR A 173 -6.30 4.12 -1.09
CA TYR A 173 -4.96 4.36 -0.61
C TYR A 173 -4.97 4.58 0.90
N HIS A 174 -4.27 3.71 1.63
CA HIS A 174 -4.11 3.74 3.09
C HIS A 174 -2.64 3.84 3.44
N PHE A 175 -2.34 4.39 4.61
CA PHE A 175 -0.96 4.63 5.03
C PHE A 175 -0.64 4.03 6.41
N GLY A 176 0.37 3.17 6.47
CA GLY A 176 0.98 2.66 7.70
C GLY A 176 2.05 3.62 8.20
N ARG A 177 1.67 4.49 9.13
CA ARG A 177 2.51 5.54 9.71
C ARG A 177 3.51 4.96 10.72
N ILE A 178 4.80 5.17 10.47
CA ILE A 178 5.91 4.71 11.34
C ILE A 178 6.41 5.81 12.29
N ASN A 179 6.46 7.05 11.81
CA ASN A 179 6.94 8.22 12.54
C ASN A 179 6.24 9.48 12.00
N ASN A 180 6.72 10.67 12.33
CA ASN A 180 6.13 11.95 11.92
C ASN A 180 6.81 12.62 10.71
N THR A 181 7.86 12.04 10.13
CA THR A 181 8.58 12.63 8.99
C THR A 181 7.70 12.67 7.74
N THR A 182 6.77 11.73 7.62
CA THR A 182 5.82 11.57 6.51
C THR A 182 4.52 12.37 6.67
N ASP A 183 4.29 13.01 7.82
CA ASP A 183 3.00 13.68 8.12
C ASP A 183 2.65 14.77 7.09
N LYS A 184 3.62 15.60 6.71
CA LYS A 184 3.43 16.67 5.71
C LYS A 184 3.20 16.09 4.31
N MET A 185 3.88 15.00 3.96
CA MET A 185 3.67 14.29 2.69
C MET A 185 2.23 13.78 2.61
N ILE A 186 1.74 13.12 3.66
CA ILE A 186 0.38 12.58 3.70
C ILE A 186 -0.68 13.68 3.69
N GLN A 187 -0.42 14.83 4.32
CA GLN A 187 -1.31 15.99 4.20
C GLN A 187 -1.45 16.41 2.73
N VAL A 188 -0.33 16.60 2.02
CA VAL A 188 -0.33 17.00 0.61
C VAL A 188 -0.98 15.93 -0.28
N PHE A 189 -0.73 14.65 -0.02
CA PHE A 189 -1.35 13.55 -0.75
C PHE A 189 -2.86 13.49 -0.52
N THR A 190 -3.33 13.76 0.70
CA THR A 190 -4.75 13.80 1.04
C THR A 190 -5.47 14.91 0.26
N GLU A 191 -4.85 16.09 0.15
CA GLU A 191 -5.38 17.19 -0.67
C GLU A 191 -5.49 16.79 -2.15
N ALA A 192 -4.46 16.16 -2.71
CA ALA A 192 -4.46 15.70 -4.10
C ALA A 192 -5.44 14.54 -4.37
N TYR A 193 -5.59 13.65 -3.39
CA TYR A 193 -6.53 12.54 -3.46
C TYR A 193 -7.96 13.05 -3.48
N GLY A 194 -8.28 14.11 -2.72
CA GLY A 194 -9.62 14.67 -2.62
C GLY A 194 -10.56 13.86 -1.72
N LYS A 195 -10.01 12.89 -0.98
CA LYS A 195 -10.65 12.19 0.15
C LYS A 195 -9.59 11.84 1.20
N GLU A 196 -10.05 11.53 2.41
CA GLU A 196 -9.18 11.16 3.53
C GLU A 196 -8.29 9.95 3.18
N ILE A 197 -6.97 10.08 3.37
CA ILE A 197 -6.05 8.93 3.46
C ILE A 197 -6.03 8.49 4.91
N LYS A 198 -6.59 7.31 5.19
CA LYS A 198 -6.58 6.76 6.54
C LYS A 198 -5.18 6.33 6.93
N GLN A 199 -4.75 6.77 8.11
CA GLN A 199 -3.44 6.49 8.67
C GLN A 199 -3.55 5.51 9.84
N TYR A 200 -2.66 4.53 9.87
CA TYR A 200 -2.59 3.49 10.90
C TYR A 200 -1.21 3.59 11.57
N ASP A 201 -1.18 3.85 12.87
CA ASP A 201 0.08 3.93 13.63
C ASP A 201 0.60 2.51 13.91
N ILE A 202 1.47 2.01 13.02
CA ILE A 202 1.95 0.62 13.06
C ILE A 202 2.93 0.35 14.20
N LYS A 203 3.29 1.38 14.99
CA LYS A 203 4.02 1.20 16.25
C LYS A 203 3.08 0.98 17.44
N LYS A 204 1.81 1.37 17.33
CA LYS A 204 0.80 1.20 18.40
C LYS A 204 -0.06 -0.04 18.21
N ILE A 205 -0.37 -0.37 16.96
CA ILE A 205 -1.08 -1.58 16.57
C ILE A 205 -0.22 -2.35 15.58
N THR A 206 -0.38 -3.67 15.54
CA THR A 206 0.40 -4.50 14.62
C THR A 206 0.13 -4.16 13.16
N MET A 207 1.09 -4.42 12.27
CA MET A 207 0.87 -4.28 10.83
C MET A 207 -0.31 -5.12 10.34
N ALA A 208 -0.46 -6.36 10.84
CA ALA A 208 -1.60 -7.21 10.52
C ALA A 208 -2.94 -6.54 10.86
N GLU A 209 -3.11 -6.03 12.09
CA GLU A 209 -4.35 -5.35 12.51
C GLU A 209 -4.63 -4.08 11.69
N SER A 210 -3.58 -3.35 11.33
CA SER A 210 -3.67 -2.15 10.50
C SER A 210 -4.19 -2.48 9.11
N VAL A 211 -3.59 -3.47 8.45
CA VAL A 211 -3.97 -3.92 7.11
C VAL A 211 -5.39 -4.50 7.11
N ILE A 212 -5.72 -5.34 8.11
CA ILE A 212 -7.08 -5.89 8.24
C ILE A 212 -8.10 -4.76 8.39
N SER A 213 -7.81 -3.74 9.18
CA SER A 213 -8.69 -2.58 9.38
C SER A 213 -8.86 -1.77 8.09
N ALA A 214 -7.78 -1.54 7.34
CA ALA A 214 -7.82 -0.87 6.04
C ALA A 214 -8.67 -1.64 5.02
N VAL A 215 -8.42 -2.95 4.88
CA VAL A 215 -9.18 -3.81 3.97
C VAL A 215 -10.65 -3.86 4.37
N CYS A 216 -10.97 -4.06 5.65
CA CYS A 216 -12.36 -4.08 6.12
C CYS A 216 -13.06 -2.75 5.84
N HIS A 217 -12.39 -1.61 6.05
CA HIS A 217 -12.94 -0.31 5.70
C HIS A 217 -13.26 -0.22 4.20
N SER A 218 -12.29 -0.56 3.34
CA SER A 218 -12.44 -0.52 1.89
C SER A 218 -13.53 -1.43 1.34
N VAL A 219 -13.71 -2.62 1.92
CA VAL A 219 -14.82 -3.52 1.56
C VAL A 219 -16.15 -2.91 2.04
N THR A 220 -16.22 -2.41 3.27
CA THR A 220 -17.47 -1.91 3.87
C THR A 220 -18.04 -0.71 3.12
N VAL A 221 -17.20 0.20 2.63
CA VAL A 221 -17.67 1.38 1.86
C VAL A 221 -18.15 1.03 0.45
N ARG A 222 -17.92 -0.21 -0.02
CA ARG A 222 -18.32 -0.70 -1.35
C ARG A 222 -19.49 -1.70 -1.30
N ARG A 223 -19.86 -2.17 -0.12
CA ARG A 223 -21.08 -2.97 0.11
C ARG A 223 -22.27 -2.04 0.34
#